data_AF-A0A947AJH3-F1
#
_entry.id   AF-A0A947AJH3-F1
#
_cell.length_a   1.000
_cell.length_b   1.000
_cell.length_c   1.000
_cell.angle_alpha   90.00
_cell.angle_beta   90.00
_cell.angle_gamma   90.00
#
_symmetry.space_group_name_H-M   'P 1'
#
loop_
_entity.id
_entity.type
_entity.pdbx_description
1 polymer ?
#
loop_
_entity_poly.entity_id
_entity_poly.type
_entity_poly.pdbx_seq_one_letter_code
_entity_poly.pdbx_strand_id
1 'polypeptide(L)'
;MDKNKKEYYFTVLHKYIGKHHIEILFSNNNVDPWDINRMDKLGIAVSFQNEQKELLAKKASCLGGFMGSRGNGLTCITYSLPEDLPINKELIVRLEITGDIEKFLNKYGNAKIIIKKSSDL
;
A
#
# COMPACT_ATOMS: atom_id res chain seq x y z
N MET A 1 18.47 -15.99 1.78
CA MET A 1 17.92 -14.66 1.45
C MET A 1 16.83 -14.87 0.40
N ASP A 2 15.57 -14.75 0.80
CA ASP A 2 14.45 -14.89 -0.14
C ASP A 2 14.51 -13.76 -1.17
N LYS A 3 14.82 -14.11 -2.43
CA LYS A 3 14.86 -13.16 -3.56
C LYS A 3 13.51 -12.49 -3.85
N ASN A 4 12.45 -12.94 -3.19
CA ASN A 4 11.07 -12.57 -3.44
C ASN A 4 10.51 -11.61 -2.39
N LYS A 5 11.37 -10.86 -1.67
CA LYS A 5 10.94 -9.91 -0.64
C LYS A 5 11.71 -8.60 -0.78
N LYS A 6 10.98 -7.49 -0.77
CA LYS A 6 11.52 -6.13 -0.67
C LYS A 6 10.86 -5.37 0.46
N GLU A 7 11.67 -4.59 1.16
CA GLU A 7 11.24 -3.77 2.28
C GLU A 7 11.53 -2.31 1.98
N TYR A 8 10.59 -1.45 2.35
CA TYR A 8 10.69 -0.01 2.19
C TYR A 8 10.39 0.64 3.53
N TYR A 9 11.16 1.67 3.85
CA TYR A 9 11.02 2.43 5.08
C TYR A 9 10.84 3.90 4.73
N PHE A 10 9.80 4.51 5.27
CA PHE A 10 9.53 5.93 5.09
C PHE A 10 8.71 6.46 6.24
N THR A 11 8.64 7.78 6.31
CA THR A 11 7.95 8.49 7.39
C THR A 11 6.63 9.07 6.86
N VAL A 12 5.58 8.99 7.68
CA VAL A 12 4.28 9.64 7.39
C VAL A 12 3.82 10.47 8.58
N LEU A 13 3.17 11.60 8.30
CA LEU A 13 2.45 12.39 9.28
C LEU A 13 1.01 12.58 8.81
N HIS A 14 0.08 11.92 9.50
CA HIS A 14 -1.33 12.01 9.16
C HIS A 14 -1.95 13.30 9.71
N LYS A 15 -2.53 14.10 8.82
CA LYS A 15 -3.14 15.41 9.14
C LYS A 15 -4.66 15.37 9.32
N TYR A 16 -5.31 14.29 8.90
CA TYR A 16 -6.77 14.21 8.82
C TYR A 16 -7.30 12.95 9.51
N ILE A 17 -8.41 13.09 10.21
CA ILE A 17 -9.18 11.99 10.80
C ILE A 17 -9.92 11.22 9.67
N GLY A 18 -10.25 9.96 9.93
CA GLY A 18 -11.08 9.13 9.05
C GLY A 18 -10.30 8.03 8.33
N LYS A 19 -10.93 7.44 7.32
CA LYS A 19 -10.39 6.27 6.63
C LYS A 19 -9.24 6.64 5.71
N HIS A 20 -8.21 5.83 5.70
CA HIS A 20 -7.05 5.94 4.83
C HIS A 20 -6.80 4.60 4.14
N HIS A 21 -6.28 4.65 2.93
CA HIS A 21 -5.84 3.48 2.19
C HIS A 21 -4.42 3.63 1.67
N ILE A 22 -3.74 2.48 1.57
CA ILE A 22 -2.48 2.33 0.86
C ILE A 22 -2.80 1.81 -0.53
N GLU A 23 -2.39 2.56 -1.54
CA GLU A 23 -2.55 2.27 -2.96
C GLU A 23 -1.18 2.00 -3.60
N ILE A 24 -1.14 1.10 -4.57
CA ILE A 24 -0.05 0.97 -5.53
C ILE A 24 -0.54 1.53 -6.86
N LEU A 25 0.07 2.62 -7.32
CA LEU A 25 -0.20 3.24 -8.60
C LEU A 25 0.74 2.67 -9.68
N PHE A 26 0.18 2.21 -10.79
CA PHE A 26 0.94 1.73 -11.94
C PHE A 26 1.47 2.89 -12.77
N SER A 27 2.60 2.70 -13.44
CA SER A 27 3.01 3.63 -14.52
C SER A 27 2.46 3.21 -15.87
N ASN A 28 2.16 1.93 -16.06
CA ASN A 28 1.53 1.44 -17.28
C ASN A 28 0.01 1.57 -17.19
N ASN A 29 -0.53 2.67 -17.73
CA ASN A 29 -1.97 2.93 -17.74
C ASN A 29 -2.77 2.07 -18.75
N ASN A 30 -2.09 1.31 -19.61
CA ASN A 30 -2.75 0.44 -20.58
C ASN A 30 -3.15 -0.92 -20.00
N VAL A 31 -2.83 -1.17 -18.72
CA VAL A 31 -3.18 -2.42 -18.04
C VAL A 31 -4.50 -2.26 -17.30
N ASP A 32 -5.35 -3.27 -17.44
CA ASP A 32 -6.55 -3.41 -16.63
C ASP A 32 -6.15 -3.78 -15.17
N PRO A 33 -6.45 -2.92 -14.18
CA PRO A 33 -6.11 -3.18 -12.79
C PRO A 33 -6.92 -4.34 -12.16
N TRP A 34 -8.02 -4.76 -12.79
CA TRP A 34 -8.79 -5.94 -12.37
C TRP A 34 -8.23 -7.24 -12.95
N ASP A 35 -7.32 -7.20 -13.92
CA ASP A 35 -6.58 -8.36 -14.43
C ASP A 35 -5.41 -8.77 -13.50
N ILE A 36 -5.48 -8.39 -12.22
CA ILE A 36 -4.55 -8.93 -11.22
C ILE A 36 -4.91 -10.38 -10.94
N ASN A 37 -4.22 -11.27 -11.64
CA ASN A 37 -4.53 -12.69 -11.56
C ASN A 37 -4.02 -13.26 -10.24
N ARG A 38 -4.64 -14.35 -9.76
CA ARG A 38 -4.12 -15.16 -8.63
C ARG A 38 -2.65 -15.56 -8.79
N MET A 39 -2.09 -15.49 -10.00
CA MET A 39 -0.69 -15.77 -10.33
C MET A 39 0.27 -14.61 -10.05
N ASP A 40 -0.21 -13.37 -9.91
CA ASP A 40 0.66 -12.21 -9.65
C ASP A 40 1.14 -12.17 -8.18
N LYS A 41 0.52 -12.99 -7.30
CA LYS A 41 0.91 -13.35 -5.91
C LYS A 41 1.74 -12.30 -5.15
N LEU A 42 1.39 -11.03 -5.25
CA LEU A 42 2.00 -10.00 -4.44
C LEU A 42 1.40 -10.05 -3.04
N GLY A 43 2.22 -10.37 -2.06
CA GLY A 43 1.90 -10.17 -0.65
C GLY A 43 2.34 -8.78 -0.23
N ILE A 44 1.44 -8.00 0.36
CA ILE A 44 1.75 -6.66 0.88
C ILE A 44 1.47 -6.67 2.37
N ALA A 45 2.44 -6.25 3.16
CA ALA A 45 2.28 -6.02 4.59
C ALA A 45 2.81 -4.63 4.94
N VAL A 46 2.17 -3.98 5.89
CA VAL A 46 2.59 -2.70 6.43
C VAL A 46 2.62 -2.77 7.94
N SER A 47 3.62 -2.16 8.55
CA SER A 47 3.57 -1.79 9.95
C SER A 47 3.90 -0.33 10.17
N PHE A 48 3.27 0.25 11.18
CA PHE A 48 3.43 1.62 11.62
C PHE A 48 3.98 1.62 13.03
N GLN A 49 4.99 2.44 13.27
CA GLN A 49 5.70 2.50 14.54
C GLN A 49 5.88 3.95 14.98
N ASN A 50 5.81 4.20 16.29
CA ASN A 50 6.20 5.46 16.92
C ASN A 50 7.13 5.15 18.09
N GLU A 51 8.25 5.87 18.21
CA GLU A 51 9.14 5.80 19.39
C GLU A 51 9.42 4.34 19.83
N GLN A 52 9.73 3.46 18.87
CA GLN A 52 10.02 2.02 19.04
C GLN A 52 8.82 1.11 19.38
N LYS A 53 7.60 1.65 19.49
CA LYS A 53 6.37 0.87 19.66
C LYS A 53 5.68 0.65 18.31
N GLU A 54 5.38 -0.61 17.98
CA GLU A 54 4.47 -0.93 16.88
C GLU A 54 3.03 -0.59 17.27
N LEU A 55 2.38 0.23 16.43
CA LEU A 55 1.03 0.72 16.66
C LEU A 55 0.01 -0.04 15.82
N LEU A 56 0.40 -0.43 14.61
CA LEU A 56 -0.44 -1.16 13.67
C LEU A 56 0.44 -2.07 12.82
N ALA A 57 0.00 -3.30 12.62
CA ALA A 57 0.52 -4.19 11.60
C ALA A 57 -0.65 -4.80 10.82
N LYS A 58 -0.66 -4.64 9.50
CA LYS A 58 -1.71 -5.17 8.62
C LYS A 58 -1.07 -5.85 7.41
N LYS A 59 -1.68 -6.95 6.99
CA LYS A 59 -1.35 -7.64 5.75
C LYS A 59 -2.56 -7.57 4.81
N ALA A 60 -2.33 -7.24 3.56
CA ALA A 60 -3.37 -7.23 2.53
C ALA A 60 -3.93 -8.66 2.38
N SER A 61 -5.24 -8.81 2.59
CA SER A 61 -5.96 -10.07 2.36
C SER A 61 -6.35 -10.24 0.89
N CYS A 62 -6.64 -9.13 0.23
CA CYS A 62 -6.90 -9.04 -1.20
C CYS A 62 -6.39 -7.69 -1.75
N LEU A 63 -6.24 -7.60 -3.07
CA LEU A 63 -5.88 -6.38 -3.78
C LEU A 63 -7.11 -5.98 -4.61
N GLY A 64 -7.61 -4.78 -4.41
CA GLY A 64 -8.75 -4.24 -5.18
C GLY A 64 -8.24 -3.36 -6.32
N GLY A 65 -8.54 -3.71 -7.56
CA GLY A 65 -8.22 -2.86 -8.72
C GLY A 65 -9.00 -1.54 -8.68
N PHE A 66 -8.37 -0.45 -9.11
CA PHE A 66 -9.03 0.84 -9.34
C PHE A 66 -8.54 1.51 -10.62
N MET A 67 -9.43 2.25 -11.26
CA MET A 67 -9.11 3.25 -12.28
C MET A 67 -9.49 4.63 -11.76
N GLY A 68 -8.59 5.60 -11.91
CA GLY A 68 -8.82 6.96 -11.45
C GLY A 68 -8.16 8.00 -12.36
N SER A 69 -8.51 9.27 -12.15
CA SER A 69 -7.95 10.39 -12.94
C SER A 69 -6.44 10.54 -12.81
N ARG A 70 -5.84 10.01 -11.74
CA ARG A 70 -4.39 10.01 -11.50
C ARG A 70 -3.68 8.76 -12.04
N GLY A 71 -4.43 7.83 -12.63
CA GLY A 71 -3.94 6.56 -13.15
C GLY A 71 -4.67 5.36 -12.56
N ASN A 72 -4.19 4.17 -12.92
CA ASN A 72 -4.75 2.89 -12.51
C ASN A 72 -3.85 2.23 -11.47
N GLY A 73 -4.42 1.37 -10.65
CA GLY A 73 -3.65 0.73 -9.59
C GLY A 73 -4.43 -0.24 -8.72
N LEU A 74 -3.89 -0.48 -7.54
CA LEU A 74 -4.43 -1.40 -6.55
C LEU A 74 -4.60 -0.71 -5.21
N THR A 75 -5.73 -0.93 -4.58
CA THR A 75 -5.95 -0.65 -3.16
C THR A 75 -5.58 -1.91 -2.37
N CYS A 76 -4.69 -1.78 -1.40
CA CYS A 76 -4.07 -2.93 -0.74
C CYS A 76 -4.48 -3.06 0.74
N ILE A 77 -4.46 -1.94 1.47
CA ILE A 77 -4.68 -1.93 2.92
C ILE A 77 -5.50 -0.70 3.28
N THR A 78 -6.46 -0.87 4.19
CA THR A 78 -7.30 0.21 4.73
C THR A 78 -7.17 0.27 6.25
N TYR A 79 -7.15 1.48 6.81
CA TYR A 79 -7.10 1.74 8.25
C TYR A 79 -7.81 3.06 8.61
N SER A 80 -8.16 3.22 9.88
CA SER A 80 -8.97 4.35 10.37
C SER A 80 -8.19 5.20 11.37
N LEU A 81 -8.18 6.52 11.19
CA LEU A 81 -7.62 7.47 12.15
C LEU A 81 -8.73 8.16 12.96
N PRO A 82 -8.57 8.41 14.27
CA PRO A 82 -7.42 8.06 15.11
C PRO A 82 -7.48 6.64 15.73
N GLU A 83 -8.46 5.83 15.34
CA GLU A 83 -8.74 4.53 15.97
C GLU A 83 -7.55 3.55 15.90
N ASP A 84 -6.97 3.39 14.72
CA ASP A 84 -5.83 2.49 14.50
C ASP A 84 -4.49 3.17 14.82
N LEU A 85 -4.39 4.50 14.68
CA LEU A 85 -3.13 5.25 14.69
C LEU A 85 -3.30 6.71 15.16
N PRO A 86 -2.27 7.34 15.76
CA PRO A 86 -2.34 8.72 16.21
C PRO A 86 -2.32 9.73 15.04
N ILE A 87 -3.03 10.84 15.22
CA ILE A 87 -2.99 12.00 14.30
C ILE A 87 -1.87 12.97 14.70
N ASN A 88 -1.32 13.69 13.71
CA ASN A 88 -0.28 14.72 13.87
C ASN A 88 0.98 14.25 14.62
N LYS A 89 1.22 12.93 14.61
CA LYS A 89 2.49 12.34 15.07
C LYS A 89 3.22 11.76 13.88
N GLU A 90 4.53 11.86 13.93
CA GLU A 90 5.41 11.23 12.96
C GLU A 90 5.39 9.71 13.18
N LEU A 91 5.17 8.95 12.12
CA LEU A 91 5.12 7.49 12.15
C LEU A 91 6.15 6.92 11.18
N ILE A 92 6.94 5.96 11.65
CA ILE A 92 7.81 5.15 10.80
C ILE A 92 6.95 4.05 10.18
N VAL A 93 6.92 4.01 8.87
CA VAL A 93 6.21 2.98 8.09
C VAL A 93 7.22 2.00 7.54
N ARG A 94 7.01 0.72 7.83
CA ARG A 94 7.68 -0.39 7.16
C ARG A 94 6.70 -1.05 6.21
N LEU A 95 6.98 -0.98 4.92
CA LEU A 95 6.22 -1.69 3.90
C LEU A 95 7.03 -2.89 3.41
N GLU A 96 6.42 -4.05 3.46
CA GLU A 96 6.97 -5.30 2.95
C GLU A 96 6.16 -5.76 1.74
N ILE A 97 6.87 -6.00 0.64
CA ILE A 97 6.32 -6.57 -0.59
C ILE A 97 6.98 -7.92 -0.83
N THR A 98 6.17 -8.96 -0.98
CA THR A 98 6.61 -10.32 -1.26
C THR A 98 6.00 -10.85 -2.55
N GLY A 99 6.69 -11.75 -3.25
CA GLY A 99 6.24 -12.34 -4.52
C GLY A 99 7.20 -12.07 -5.68
N ASP A 100 6.71 -12.30 -6.91
CA ASP A 100 7.48 -12.06 -8.14
C ASP A 100 7.38 -10.59 -8.56
N ILE A 101 8.18 -9.76 -7.89
CA ILE A 101 8.21 -8.31 -8.11
C ILE A 101 8.67 -7.96 -9.52
N GLU A 102 9.57 -8.74 -10.10
CA GLU A 102 10.09 -8.49 -11.45
C GLU A 102 8.99 -8.68 -12.50
N LYS A 103 8.26 -9.81 -12.43
CA LYS A 103 7.11 -10.03 -13.31
C LYS A 103 6.04 -8.96 -13.13
N PHE A 104 5.79 -8.54 -11.89
CA PHE A 104 4.85 -7.45 -11.62
C PHE A 104 5.30 -6.15 -12.30
N LEU A 105 6.55 -5.71 -12.12
CA LEU A 105 7.05 -4.49 -12.72
C LEU A 105 7.11 -4.57 -14.25
N ASN A 106 7.37 -5.74 -14.83
CA ASN A 106 7.33 -5.94 -16.27
C ASN A 106 5.91 -5.76 -16.84
N LYS A 107 4.87 -6.20 -16.12
CA LYS A 107 3.46 -6.05 -16.53
C LYS A 107 2.96 -4.63 -16.30
N TYR A 108 3.09 -4.12 -15.07
CA TYR A 108 2.43 -2.89 -14.61
C TYR A 108 3.34 -1.64 -14.66
N GLY A 109 4.62 -1.81 -15.02
CA GLY A 109 5.63 -0.76 -15.04
C GLY A 109 6.15 -0.40 -13.64
N ASN A 110 7.02 0.62 -13.59
CA ASN A 110 7.44 1.23 -12.33
C ASN A 110 6.24 1.67 -11.50
N ALA A 111 6.09 1.15 -10.29
CA ALA A 111 4.95 1.42 -9.43
C ALA A 111 5.30 2.39 -8.30
N LYS A 112 4.30 3.15 -7.83
CA LYS A 112 4.43 4.07 -6.69
C LYS A 112 3.50 3.63 -5.57
N ILE A 113 3.99 3.69 -4.33
CA ILE A 113 3.13 3.50 -3.15
C ILE A 113 2.60 4.85 -2.72
N ILE A 114 1.30 4.91 -2.47
CA ILE A 114 0.59 6.13 -2.07
C ILE A 114 -0.20 5.81 -0.80
N ILE A 115 -0.10 6.68 0.19
CA ILE A 115 -1.01 6.68 1.32
C ILE A 115 -1.97 7.85 1.14
N LYS A 116 -3.28 7.57 1.12
CA LYS A 116 -4.31 8.54 0.76
C LYS A 116 -5.50 8.46 1.70
N LYS A 117 -6.07 9.63 1.98
CA LYS A 117 -7.34 9.73 2.70
C LYS A 117 -8.48 9.28 1.78
N SER A 118 -9.30 8.36 2.29
CA SER A 118 -10.56 7.97 1.67
C SER A 118 -11.66 8.97 2.02
N SER A 119 -12.68 9.04 1.15
CA SER A 119 -13.93 9.72 1.50
C SER A 119 -14.60 8.98 2.65
N ASP A 120 -15.17 9.72 3.59
CA ASP A 120 -15.94 9.20 4.73
C ASP A 120 -17.45 9.08 4.41
N LEU A 121 -17.80 9.05 3.11
CA LEU A 121 -19.18 8.93 2.62
C LEU A 121 -19.83 7.62 3.05
#